data_AF-A0A935MM99-F1
#
_entry.id   AF-A0A935MM99-F1
#
_cell.length_a   1.000
_cell.length_b   1.000
_cell.length_c   1.000
_cell.angle_alpha   90.00
_cell.angle_beta   90.00
_cell.angle_gamma   90.00
#
_symmetry.space_group_name_H-M   'P 1'
#
loop_
_entity.id
_entity.type
_entity.pdbx_description
1 polymer ?
#
loop_
_entity_poly.entity_id
_entity_poly.type
_entity_poly.pdbx_seq_one_letter_code
_entity_poly.pdbx_strand_id
1 'polypeptide(L)'
;MLKKLIILLVAFSFITNAQNNFTYKTDFKTILAKTKDANDKLCYDKLLSRFNKNDSTLTNAEVLALLIGFTAKPEYKPYEDMLVENDIYNLNAEGKYYDARIKANEFMQTHPLSVKVIFERAFSYYKGRFEAVQNFC
;
A
#
# COMPACT_ATOMS: atom_id res chain seq x y z
N MET A 1 31.75 -15.96 -34.86
CA MET A 1 30.30 -16.25 -34.74
C MET A 1 30.00 -17.12 -33.52
N LEU A 2 30.61 -18.31 -33.39
CA LEU A 2 30.36 -19.28 -32.30
C LEU A 2 30.56 -18.72 -30.87
N LYS A 3 31.64 -17.94 -30.63
CA LYS A 3 31.87 -17.29 -29.33
C LYS A 3 30.79 -16.26 -28.95
N LYS A 4 30.20 -15.55 -29.92
CA LYS A 4 29.11 -14.58 -29.66
C LYS A 4 27.80 -15.30 -29.32
N LEU A 5 27.56 -16.47 -29.94
CA LEU A 5 26.41 -17.33 -29.64
C LEU A 5 26.48 -17.93 -28.23
N ILE A 6 27.68 -18.34 -27.80
CA ILE A 6 27.92 -18.87 -26.43
C ILE A 6 27.68 -17.79 -25.38
N ILE A 7 28.13 -16.55 -25.60
CA ILE A 7 27.89 -15.43 -24.68
C ILE A 7 26.38 -15.11 -24.58
N LEU A 8 25.64 -15.19 -25.68
CA LEU A 8 24.18 -14.98 -25.70
C LEU A 8 23.42 -16.09 -24.93
N LEU A 9 23.86 -17.35 -25.06
CA LEU A 9 23.29 -18.50 -24.35
C LEU A 9 23.54 -18.46 -22.84
N VAL A 10 24.73 -18.01 -22.42
CA VAL A 10 25.07 -17.82 -20.99
C VAL A 10 24.29 -16.66 -20.38
N ALA A 11 23.99 -15.60 -21.14
CA ALA A 11 23.16 -14.49 -20.66
C ALA A 11 21.69 -14.90 -20.45
N PHE A 12 21.18 -15.87 -21.22
CA PHE A 12 19.78 -16.31 -21.16
C PHE A 12 19.47 -17.21 -19.95
N SER A 13 20.44 -17.97 -19.45
CA SER A 13 20.29 -18.83 -18.26
C SER A 13 20.19 -18.05 -16.94
N PHE A 14 20.50 -16.75 -16.93
CA PHE A 14 20.25 -15.89 -15.77
C PHE A 14 18.79 -15.43 -15.65
N ILE A 15 17.97 -15.60 -16.70
CA ILE A 15 16.58 -15.10 -16.74
C ILE A 15 15.60 -16.12 -16.15
N THR A 16 15.99 -17.40 -15.98
CA THR A 16 15.08 -18.49 -15.62
C THR A 16 14.74 -18.61 -14.12
N ASN A 17 15.25 -17.71 -13.26
CA ASN A 17 15.01 -17.75 -11.80
C ASN A 17 14.06 -16.64 -11.28
N ALA A 18 13.30 -15.98 -12.16
CA ALA A 18 12.48 -14.82 -11.78
C ALA A 18 11.09 -15.14 -11.18
N GLN A 19 10.66 -16.41 -11.12
CA GLN A 19 9.34 -16.79 -10.61
C GLN A 19 9.43 -17.50 -9.26
N ASN A 20 9.76 -16.76 -8.19
CA ASN A 20 9.48 -17.22 -6.84
C ASN A 20 8.03 -16.87 -6.50
N ASN A 21 7.15 -17.87 -6.51
CA ASN A 21 5.77 -17.70 -6.06
C ASN A 21 5.74 -17.50 -4.55
N PHE A 22 5.07 -16.43 -4.10
CA PHE A 22 4.87 -16.18 -2.67
C PHE A 22 4.05 -17.30 -2.03
N THR A 23 4.56 -17.86 -0.94
CA THR A 23 3.90 -18.91 -0.14
C THR A 23 3.58 -18.37 1.25
N TYR A 24 2.30 -18.13 1.52
CA TYR A 24 1.84 -17.58 2.82
C TYR A 24 2.37 -18.33 4.04
N LYS A 25 2.46 -19.66 3.99
CA LYS A 25 2.86 -20.49 5.13
C LYS A 25 4.30 -20.23 5.59
N THR A 26 5.21 -19.98 4.64
CA THR A 26 6.65 -19.84 4.89
C THR A 26 7.07 -18.38 4.85
N ASP A 27 6.71 -17.70 3.76
CA ASP A 27 7.29 -16.42 3.39
C ASP A 27 6.73 -15.30 4.27
N PHE A 28 5.48 -15.41 4.71
CA PHE A 28 4.87 -14.43 5.61
C PHE A 28 5.69 -14.28 6.90
N LYS A 29 6.05 -15.39 7.55
CA LYS A 29 6.82 -15.36 8.80
C LYS A 29 8.21 -14.78 8.57
N THR A 30 8.87 -15.17 7.49
CA THR A 30 10.21 -14.67 7.14
C THR A 30 10.19 -13.18 6.83
N ILE A 31 9.22 -12.71 6.04
CA ILE A 31 9.07 -11.29 5.71
C ILE A 31 8.71 -10.50 6.96
N LEU A 32 7.77 -10.98 7.78
CA LEU A 32 7.38 -10.32 9.02
C LEU A 32 8.55 -10.17 10.01
N ALA A 33 9.47 -11.13 10.06
CA ALA A 33 10.68 -10.99 10.86
C ALA A 33 11.57 -9.84 10.35
N LYS A 34 11.76 -9.75 9.03
CA LYS A 34 12.55 -8.68 8.39
C LYS A 34 11.92 -7.30 8.56
N THR A 35 10.59 -7.20 8.56
CA THR A 35 9.92 -5.90 8.76
C THR A 35 10.13 -5.33 10.16
N LYS A 36 10.51 -6.17 11.14
CA LYS A 36 10.81 -5.78 12.52
C LYS A 36 12.29 -5.46 12.76
N ASP A 37 13.18 -5.85 11.85
CA ASP A 37 14.60 -5.55 11.96
C ASP A 37 14.90 -4.15 11.41
N ALA A 38 15.36 -3.25 12.27
CA ALA A 38 15.73 -1.88 11.91
C ALA A 38 16.88 -1.80 10.89
N ASN A 39 17.70 -2.85 10.76
CA ASN A 39 18.82 -2.89 9.82
C ASN A 39 18.43 -3.49 8.47
N ASP A 40 17.38 -4.31 8.40
CA ASP A 40 16.91 -4.88 7.13
C ASP A 40 16.35 -3.79 6.21
N LYS A 41 16.45 -4.01 4.90
CA LYS A 41 15.88 -3.13 3.88
C LYS A 41 14.35 -3.15 3.87
N LEU A 42 13.75 -4.25 4.33
CA LEU A 42 12.32 -4.45 4.42
C LEU A 42 11.72 -3.96 5.75
N CYS A 43 12.53 -3.32 6.60
CA CYS A 43 12.05 -2.67 7.82
C CYS A 43 10.81 -1.83 7.55
N TYR A 44 9.75 -2.03 8.35
CA TYR A 44 8.46 -1.37 8.15
C TYR A 44 8.61 0.16 8.12
N ASP A 45 9.34 0.76 9.06
CA ASP A 45 9.44 2.22 9.16
C ASP A 45 10.21 2.82 7.96
N LYS A 46 11.21 2.10 7.42
CA LYS A 46 11.92 2.51 6.20
C LYS A 46 10.97 2.48 4.99
N LEU A 47 10.22 1.38 4.84
CA LEU A 47 9.28 1.22 3.73
C LEU A 47 8.12 2.21 3.83
N LEU A 48 7.58 2.45 5.02
CA LEU A 48 6.52 3.44 5.26
C LEU A 48 7.01 4.85 4.92
N SER A 49 8.25 5.20 5.30
CA SER A 49 8.84 6.50 4.94
C SER A 49 8.92 6.68 3.41
N ARG A 50 9.31 5.64 2.67
CA ARG A 50 9.34 5.66 1.20
C ARG A 50 7.94 5.76 0.61
N PHE A 51 6.99 4.97 1.11
CA PHE A 51 5.60 5.00 0.68
C PHE A 51 4.98 6.40 0.86
N ASN A 52 5.16 7.02 2.02
CA ASN A 52 4.64 8.37 2.31
C ASN A 52 5.28 9.47 1.45
N LYS A 53 6.46 9.22 0.88
CA LYS A 53 7.12 10.11 -0.08
C LYS A 53 6.69 9.86 -1.54
N ASN A 54 5.72 8.98 -1.77
CA ASN A 54 5.30 8.54 -3.11
C ASN A 54 6.48 8.03 -3.93
N ASP A 55 7.37 7.24 -3.31
CA ASP A 55 8.52 6.66 -4.00
C ASP A 55 8.08 5.72 -5.13
N SER A 56 8.20 6.20 -6.38
CA SER A 56 7.86 5.44 -7.59
C SER A 56 8.71 4.18 -7.83
N THR A 57 9.79 3.99 -7.06
CA THR A 57 10.69 2.83 -7.17
C THR A 57 10.35 1.69 -6.21
N LEU A 58 9.32 1.87 -5.36
CA LEU A 58 8.88 0.87 -4.40
C LEU A 58 8.30 -0.35 -5.14
N THR A 59 8.97 -1.48 -5.02
CA THR A 59 8.62 -2.70 -5.75
C THR A 59 7.41 -3.40 -5.12
N ASN A 60 6.70 -4.25 -5.89
CA ASN A 60 5.59 -5.04 -5.36
C ASN A 60 5.98 -5.91 -4.15
N ALA A 61 7.21 -6.43 -4.12
CA ALA A 61 7.72 -7.21 -2.99
C ALA A 61 7.92 -6.35 -1.73
N GLU A 62 8.36 -5.11 -1.90
CA GLU A 62 8.48 -4.13 -0.81
C GLU A 62 7.10 -3.65 -0.34
N VAL A 63 6.14 -3.42 -1.25
CA VAL A 63 4.75 -3.13 -0.87
C VAL A 63 4.16 -4.28 -0.06
N LEU A 64 4.37 -5.53 -0.49
CA LEU A 64 3.91 -6.71 0.24
C LEU A 64 4.54 -6.78 1.63
N ALA A 65 5.85 -6.54 1.74
CA ALA A 65 6.52 -6.49 3.04
C ALA A 65 5.98 -5.37 3.93
N LEU A 66 5.71 -4.18 3.37
CA LEU A 66 5.10 -3.06 4.08
C LEU A 66 3.71 -3.44 4.64
N LEU A 67 2.85 -4.07 3.84
CA LEU A 67 1.53 -4.56 4.27
C LEU A 67 1.63 -5.63 5.35
N ILE A 68 2.53 -6.61 5.20
CA ILE A 68 2.78 -7.64 6.21
C ILE A 68 3.26 -7.00 7.52
N GLY A 69 4.16 -6.03 7.44
CA GLY A 69 4.66 -5.30 8.61
C GLY A 69 3.56 -4.56 9.37
N PHE A 70 2.59 -3.99 8.65
CA PHE A 70 1.44 -3.32 9.27
C PHE A 70 0.56 -4.27 10.09
N THR A 71 0.41 -5.53 9.67
CA THR A 71 -0.39 -6.51 10.44
C THR A 71 0.13 -6.83 11.85
N ALA A 72 1.37 -6.43 12.16
CA ALA A 72 1.95 -6.57 13.49
C ALA A 72 1.93 -5.28 14.32
N LYS A 73 1.34 -4.20 13.79
CA LYS A 73 1.11 -2.96 14.52
C LYS A 73 -0.12 -3.11 15.42
N PRO A 74 -0.12 -2.54 16.65
CA PRO A 74 -1.25 -2.62 17.55
C PRO A 74 -2.52 -1.93 17.02
N GLU A 75 -2.34 -0.99 16.09
CA GLU A 75 -3.43 -0.31 15.39
C GLU A 75 -4.18 -1.24 14.44
N TYR A 76 -3.57 -2.30 13.91
CA TYR A 76 -4.21 -3.20 12.95
C TYR A 76 -5.32 -4.02 13.62
N LYS A 77 -6.57 -3.63 13.39
CA LYS A 77 -7.75 -4.25 13.98
C LYS A 77 -8.83 -4.44 12.92
N PRO A 78 -8.70 -5.45 12.03
CA PRO A 78 -9.43 -5.50 10.77
C PRO A 78 -10.96 -5.39 10.90
N TYR A 79 -11.55 -5.93 11.97
CA TYR A 79 -12.99 -5.85 12.21
C TYR A 79 -13.44 -4.47 12.71
N GLU A 80 -12.64 -3.81 13.55
CA GLU A 80 -12.91 -2.44 14.03
C GLU A 80 -12.64 -1.43 12.91
N ASP A 81 -11.55 -1.63 12.17
CA ASP A 81 -11.14 -0.81 11.02
C ASP A 81 -12.26 -0.77 9.97
N MET A 82 -12.86 -1.92 9.67
CA MET A 82 -13.97 -2.03 8.72
C MET A 82 -15.17 -1.15 9.08
N LEU A 83 -15.45 -0.94 10.38
CA LEU A 83 -16.55 -0.07 10.81
C LEU A 83 -16.26 1.39 10.43
N VAL A 84 -15.03 1.86 10.67
CA VAL A 84 -14.60 3.22 10.31
C VAL A 84 -14.53 3.39 8.80
N GLU A 85 -14.01 2.40 8.09
CA GLU A 85 -13.95 2.39 6.62
C GLU A 85 -15.34 2.46 5.98
N ASN A 86 -16.32 1.73 6.53
CA ASN A 86 -17.70 1.77 6.05
C ASN A 86 -18.37 3.10 6.34
N ASP A 87 -18.09 3.72 7.50
CA ASP A 87 -18.64 5.04 7.83
C ASP A 87 -18.15 6.12 6.85
N ILE A 88 -16.84 6.12 6.53
CA ILE A 88 -16.27 7.03 5.52
C ILE A 88 -16.94 6.83 4.14
N TYR A 89 -17.12 5.57 3.74
CA TYR A 89 -17.81 5.23 2.49
C TYR A 89 -19.27 5.73 2.49
N ASN A 90 -20.01 5.52 3.58
CA ASN A 90 -21.40 5.96 3.70
C ASN A 90 -21.52 7.49 3.66
N LEU A 91 -20.62 8.22 4.32
CA LEU A 91 -20.57 9.69 4.22
C LEU A 91 -20.40 10.15 2.75
N ASN A 92 -19.53 9.48 1.99
CA ASN A 92 -19.39 9.75 0.56
C ASN A 92 -20.66 9.42 -0.23
N ALA A 93 -21.33 8.30 0.07
CA ALA A 93 -22.58 7.90 -0.58
C ALA A 93 -23.73 8.88 -0.29
N GLU A 94 -23.72 9.52 0.88
CA GLU A 94 -24.68 10.54 1.31
C GLU A 94 -24.34 11.96 0.79
N GLY A 95 -23.25 12.13 0.03
CA GLY A 95 -22.81 13.44 -0.46
C GLY A 95 -22.09 14.30 0.59
N LYS A 96 -21.82 13.77 1.79
CA LYS A 96 -21.11 14.46 2.88
C LYS A 96 -19.60 14.41 2.68
N TYR A 97 -19.12 14.91 1.54
CA TYR A 97 -17.73 14.75 1.13
C TYR A 97 -16.73 15.44 2.06
N TYR A 98 -17.10 16.58 2.65
CA TYR A 98 -16.23 17.27 3.61
C TYR A 98 -15.99 16.40 4.85
N ASP A 99 -17.06 15.87 5.45
CA ASP A 99 -16.98 15.02 6.64
C ASP A 99 -16.24 13.71 6.34
N ALA A 100 -16.53 13.09 5.20
CA ALA A 100 -15.82 11.90 4.73
C ALA A 100 -14.31 12.16 4.64
N ARG A 101 -13.90 13.31 4.10
CA ARG A 101 -12.49 13.70 3.97
C ARG A 101 -11.83 13.95 5.33
N ILE A 102 -12.50 14.62 6.26
CA ILE A 102 -11.96 14.86 7.61
C ILE A 102 -11.75 13.53 8.32
N LYS A 103 -12.77 12.67 8.35
CA LYS A 103 -12.69 11.35 8.99
C LYS A 103 -11.63 10.45 8.35
N ALA A 104 -11.52 10.47 7.02
CA ALA A 104 -10.47 9.75 6.30
C ALA A 104 -9.07 10.25 6.69
N ASN A 105 -8.87 11.57 6.78
CA ASN A 105 -7.57 12.14 7.17
C ASN A 105 -7.18 11.75 8.60
N GLU A 106 -8.14 11.72 9.52
CA GLU A 106 -7.91 11.29 10.90
C GLU A 106 -7.54 9.80 10.97
N PHE A 107 -8.34 8.93 10.34
CA PHE A 107 -8.09 7.49 10.36
C PHE A 107 -6.75 7.10 9.73
N MET A 108 -6.36 7.79 8.65
CA MET A 108 -5.09 7.53 7.95
C MET A 108 -3.84 7.92 8.75
N GLN A 109 -3.96 8.66 9.87
CA GLN A 109 -2.80 8.93 10.73
C GLN A 109 -2.25 7.64 11.36
N THR A 110 -3.12 6.69 11.65
CA THR A 110 -2.78 5.38 12.24
C THR A 110 -2.92 4.23 11.25
N HIS A 111 -3.69 4.42 10.16
CA HIS A 111 -3.94 3.42 9.11
C HIS A 111 -3.49 3.91 7.73
N PRO A 112 -2.19 4.23 7.54
CA PRO A 112 -1.70 4.83 6.31
C PRO A 112 -1.84 3.93 5.07
N LEU A 113 -2.10 2.63 5.28
CA LEU A 113 -2.21 1.61 4.24
C LEU A 113 -3.64 1.11 4.01
N SER A 114 -4.67 1.72 4.63
CA SER A 114 -6.06 1.34 4.33
C SER A 114 -6.40 1.74 2.90
N VAL A 115 -6.40 0.74 2.01
CA VAL A 115 -6.67 0.93 0.58
C VAL A 115 -8.03 1.56 0.38
N LYS A 116 -9.06 1.09 1.11
CA LYS A 116 -10.42 1.63 1.03
C LYS A 116 -10.43 3.12 1.39
N VAL A 117 -9.86 3.52 2.53
CA VAL A 117 -9.85 4.94 2.93
C VAL A 117 -9.04 5.81 1.97
N ILE A 118 -7.93 5.30 1.41
CA ILE A 118 -7.16 6.03 0.38
C ILE A 118 -8.06 6.38 -0.81
N PHE A 119 -8.83 5.41 -1.33
CA PHE A 119 -9.75 5.64 -2.43
C PHE A 119 -10.91 6.57 -2.05
N GLU A 120 -11.54 6.35 -0.90
CA GLU A 120 -12.66 7.18 -0.44
C GLU A 120 -12.25 8.63 -0.19
N ARG A 121 -11.03 8.87 0.30
CA ARG A 121 -10.48 10.22 0.46
C ARG A 121 -10.25 10.91 -0.89
N ALA A 122 -9.75 10.18 -1.88
CA ALA A 122 -9.56 10.72 -3.22
C ALA A 122 -10.91 11.06 -3.87
N PHE A 123 -11.90 10.18 -3.70
CA PHE A 123 -13.26 10.38 -4.18
C PHE A 123 -13.93 11.61 -3.54
N SER A 124 -13.85 11.74 -2.21
CA SER A 124 -14.43 12.87 -1.47
C SER A 124 -13.82 14.21 -1.89
N TYR A 125 -12.51 14.25 -2.11
CA TYR A 125 -11.82 15.43 -2.64
C TYR A 125 -12.32 15.82 -4.03
N TYR A 126 -12.42 14.84 -4.94
CA TYR A 126 -12.85 15.07 -6.32
C TYR A 126 -14.29 15.58 -6.39
N LYS A 127 -15.22 14.90 -5.70
CA LYS A 127 -16.65 15.24 -5.72
C LYS A 127 -16.97 16.53 -4.97
N GLY A 128 -16.40 16.73 -3.77
CA GLY A 128 -16.63 17.94 -2.99
C GLY A 128 -16.14 19.22 -3.71
N ARG A 129 -15.04 19.13 -4.48
CA ARG A 129 -14.60 20.25 -5.31
C ARG A 129 -15.57 20.53 -6.47
N PHE A 130 -16.09 19.49 -7.09
CA PHE A 130 -17.02 19.61 -8.21
C PHE A 130 -18.34 20.28 -7.78
N GLU A 131 -18.92 19.87 -6.65
CA GLU A 131 -20.14 20.49 -6.11
C GLU A 131 -19.93 21.95 -5.71
N ALA A 132 -18.79 22.27 -5.09
CA ALA A 132 -18.46 23.65 -4.78
C ALA A 132 -18.49 24.52 -6.04
N VAL A 133 -17.88 24.08 -7.14
CA VAL A 133 -17.87 24.82 -8.41
C VAL A 133 -19.27 24.98 -8.99
N GLN A 134 -20.11 23.94 -8.95
CA GLN A 134 -21.49 24.03 -9.46
C GLN A 134 -22.36 25.00 -8.66
N ASN A 135 -22.13 25.14 -7.35
CA ASN A 135 -22.89 26.06 -6.50
C ASN A 135 -22.50 27.54 -6.66
N PHE A 136 -21.46 27.85 -7.44
CA PHE A 136 -21.02 29.22 -7.75
C PHE A 136 -21.30 29.64 -9.21
N CYS A 137 -21.98 28.82 -10.00
CA CYS A 137 -22.45 29.12 -11.36
C CYS A 137 -23.98 29.20 -11.40
#